data_AF-A0A484CFB7-F1
#
_entry.id   AF-A0A484CFB7-F1
#
_cell.length_a   1.000
_cell.length_b   1.000
_cell.length_c   1.000
_cell.angle_alpha   90.00
_cell.angle_beta   90.00
_cell.angle_gamma   90.00
#
_symmetry.space_group_name_H-M   'P 1'
#
loop_
_entity.id
_entity.type
_entity.pdbx_description
1 polymer ?
#
loop_
_entity_poly.entity_id
_entity_poly.type
_entity_poly.pdbx_seq_one_letter_code
_entity_poly.pdbx_strand_id
1 'polypeptide(L)'
;MAMKALRGMVSELSSAVSGSRPTAAAASAAAISREHVMSVSRDYLSQPRLTYKTVSGVNGPLVILDQVKFPKYAEIVHLTLPDGTRRSGQVLEVSGSKAVVQVFEGTSGIDAKNTSCEFTGDILRTPVSEDMLGRVFNGSGKPIDRGPAVLAEDFLDIMGQPINPQCRIYPEEMIQTGISAIDGMNSIARGQKIPIFSAAGLPHNEIAAQICRQAGLVKKSKDVMDYSEDNFAIVFAAMGVRT
;
A
#
# COMPACT_ATOMS: atom_id res chain seq x y z
N MET A 1 54.52 18.79 -10.10
CA MET A 1 54.30 17.68 -9.15
C MET A 1 52.82 17.39 -8.84
N ALA A 2 51.83 17.94 -9.56
CA ALA A 2 50.40 17.60 -9.39
C ALA A 2 49.78 16.81 -10.57
N MET A 3 50.46 16.75 -11.74
CA MET A 3 49.95 16.04 -12.93
C MET A 3 50.29 14.54 -13.00
N LYS A 4 51.14 14.03 -12.09
CA LYS A 4 51.53 12.61 -12.05
C LYS A 4 50.56 11.75 -11.22
N ALA A 5 49.74 12.37 -10.37
CA ALA A 5 48.73 11.69 -9.55
C ALA A 5 47.44 11.37 -10.34
N LEU A 6 47.06 12.23 -11.29
CA LEU A 6 45.84 12.03 -12.08
C LEU A 6 45.97 10.91 -13.13
N ARG A 7 47.19 10.61 -13.58
CA ARG A 7 47.46 9.57 -14.57
C ARG A 7 47.44 8.14 -13.98
N GLY A 8 47.59 8.00 -12.67
CA GLY A 8 47.48 6.72 -11.95
C GLY A 8 46.03 6.27 -11.75
N MET A 9 45.14 7.20 -11.37
CA MET A 9 43.72 6.88 -11.17
C MET A 9 42.99 6.52 -12.47
N VAL A 10 43.39 7.10 -13.61
CA VAL A 10 42.80 6.77 -14.92
C VAL A 10 43.25 5.39 -15.43
N SER A 11 44.40 4.89 -14.96
CA SER A 11 44.90 3.56 -15.33
C SER A 11 44.17 2.42 -14.60
N GLU A 12 43.76 2.64 -13.34
CA GLU A 12 43.01 1.64 -12.54
C GLU A 12 41.55 1.53 -12.96
N LEU A 13 40.96 2.59 -13.54
CA LEU A 13 39.61 2.54 -14.11
C LEU A 13 39.54 1.82 -15.47
N SER A 14 40.65 1.75 -16.21
CA SER A 14 40.70 1.09 -17.52
C SER A 14 40.86 -0.43 -17.41
N SER A 15 41.49 -0.95 -16.35
CA SER A 15 41.63 -2.40 -16.15
C SER A 15 40.35 -3.08 -15.64
N ALA A 16 39.39 -2.30 -15.11
CA ALA A 16 38.09 -2.79 -14.65
C ALA A 16 37.06 -3.02 -15.78
N VAL A 17 37.36 -2.61 -17.02
CA VAL A 17 36.48 -2.74 -18.20
C VAL A 17 37.08 -3.72 -19.22
N SER A 18 37.52 -4.89 -18.76
CA SER A 18 37.81 -6.02 -19.67
C SER A 18 37.43 -7.41 -19.12
N GLY A 19 36.68 -7.47 -18.03
CA GLY A 19 36.08 -8.71 -17.53
C GLY A 19 34.76 -9.01 -18.25
N SER A 20 34.73 -10.13 -18.96
CA SER A 20 33.56 -10.78 -19.59
C SER A 20 32.22 -10.57 -18.89
N ARG A 21 31.18 -10.18 -19.66
CA ARG A 21 29.77 -10.27 -19.26
C ARG A 21 29.47 -11.67 -18.68
N PRO A 22 28.90 -11.81 -17.47
CA PRO A 22 28.35 -13.08 -17.05
C PRO A 22 27.05 -13.30 -17.83
N THR A 23 27.08 -14.30 -18.70
CA THR A 23 25.90 -14.91 -19.28
C THR A 23 24.97 -15.41 -18.17
N ALA A 24 23.67 -15.31 -18.41
CA ALA A 24 22.58 -15.65 -17.49
C ALA A 24 22.45 -17.17 -17.23
N ALA A 25 23.50 -17.84 -16.75
CA ALA A 25 23.47 -19.24 -16.39
C ALA A 25 24.34 -19.52 -15.16
N ALA A 26 23.70 -20.11 -14.14
CA ALA A 26 24.26 -20.59 -12.87
C ALA A 26 24.57 -19.52 -11.79
N ALA A 27 23.52 -18.94 -11.21
CA ALA A 27 23.61 -18.48 -9.82
C ALA A 27 24.01 -19.69 -8.95
N SER A 28 25.16 -19.61 -8.29
CA SER A 28 25.71 -20.71 -7.50
C SER A 28 24.70 -21.17 -6.43
N ALA A 29 24.65 -22.48 -6.15
CA ALA A 29 23.80 -23.04 -5.10
C ALA A 29 24.02 -22.36 -3.72
N ALA A 30 25.20 -21.75 -3.51
CA ALA A 30 25.54 -20.97 -2.33
C ALA A 30 24.92 -19.55 -2.31
N ALA A 31 24.68 -18.94 -3.47
CA ALA A 31 23.96 -17.67 -3.59
C ALA A 31 22.46 -17.89 -3.39
N ILE A 32 21.90 -18.94 -4.01
CA ILE A 32 20.51 -19.34 -3.84
C ILE A 32 20.26 -19.77 -2.39
N SER A 33 21.17 -20.53 -1.76
CA SER A 33 21.02 -20.89 -0.35
C SER A 33 21.17 -19.70 0.58
N ARG A 34 22.01 -18.70 0.24
CA ARG A 34 22.08 -17.43 0.99
C ARG A 34 20.80 -16.61 0.85
N GLU A 35 20.24 -16.48 -0.35
CA GLU A 35 18.93 -15.83 -0.56
C GLU A 35 17.81 -16.58 0.18
N HIS A 36 17.84 -17.91 0.20
CA HIS A 36 16.87 -18.75 0.90
C HIS A 36 17.03 -18.66 2.44
N VAL A 37 18.25 -18.54 2.95
CA VAL A 37 18.51 -18.29 4.39
C VAL A 37 18.11 -16.85 4.76
N MET A 38 18.38 -15.89 3.89
CA MET A 38 17.96 -14.49 4.03
C MET A 38 16.43 -14.32 4.00
N SER A 39 15.71 -15.15 3.22
CA SER A 39 14.24 -15.12 3.17
C SER A 39 13.60 -15.71 4.44
N VAL A 40 14.28 -16.65 5.10
CA VAL A 40 13.87 -17.20 6.41
C VAL A 40 14.06 -16.17 7.52
N SER A 41 15.00 -15.24 7.37
CA SER A 41 15.25 -14.12 8.29
C SER A 41 14.57 -12.81 7.88
N ARG A 42 13.42 -12.83 7.21
CA ARG A 42 12.53 -11.65 7.25
C ARG A 42 12.19 -11.39 8.72
N ASP A 43 12.18 -10.14 9.16
CA ASP A 43 11.95 -9.74 10.55
C ASP A 43 10.53 -10.15 11.02
N TYR A 44 10.37 -11.40 11.46
CA TYR A 44 9.08 -11.93 11.92
C TYR A 44 8.90 -11.64 13.41
N LEU A 45 7.72 -11.12 13.77
CA LEU A 45 7.32 -10.99 15.16
C LEU A 45 6.99 -12.38 15.72
N SER A 46 7.92 -12.98 16.47
CA SER A 46 7.75 -14.30 17.10
C SER A 46 7.10 -14.25 18.48
N GLN A 47 6.87 -13.04 19.01
CA GLN A 47 6.26 -12.86 20.33
C GLN A 47 4.78 -13.25 20.32
N PRO A 48 4.29 -13.95 21.35
CA PRO A 48 2.87 -14.30 21.43
C PRO A 48 2.03 -13.03 21.61
N ARG A 49 0.88 -13.00 20.93
CA ARG A 49 -0.06 -11.87 21.01
C ARG A 49 -0.78 -11.87 22.34
N LEU A 50 -0.93 -10.68 22.92
CA LEU A 50 -1.61 -10.49 24.19
C LEU A 50 -3.10 -10.30 23.95
N THR A 51 -3.91 -11.07 24.66
CA THR A 51 -5.37 -10.95 24.64
C THR A 51 -5.87 -10.34 25.93
N TYR A 52 -6.67 -9.28 25.83
CA TYR A 52 -7.23 -8.55 26.96
C TYR A 52 -8.75 -8.66 26.96
N LYS A 53 -9.33 -8.88 28.13
CA LYS A 53 -10.79 -8.81 28.37
C LYS A 53 -11.18 -7.60 29.22
N THR A 54 -10.29 -6.61 29.30
CA THR A 54 -10.39 -5.43 30.17
C THR A 54 -10.99 -4.25 29.40
N VAL A 55 -12.14 -4.46 28.77
CA VAL A 55 -12.88 -3.38 28.11
C VAL A 55 -13.51 -2.51 29.19
N SER A 56 -13.09 -1.24 29.26
CA SER A 56 -13.56 -0.27 30.24
C SER A 56 -14.90 0.36 29.84
N GLY A 57 -15.09 0.60 28.55
CA GLY A 57 -16.30 1.22 28.03
C GLY A 57 -16.33 1.29 26.51
N VAL A 58 -17.52 1.53 25.98
CA VAL A 58 -17.79 1.65 24.54
C VAL A 58 -18.58 2.94 24.33
N ASN A 59 -18.10 3.80 23.43
CA ASN A 59 -18.75 5.06 23.11
C ASN A 59 -18.72 5.30 21.59
N GLY A 60 -19.89 5.28 20.95
CA GLY A 60 -19.99 5.42 19.50
C GLY A 60 -19.13 4.36 18.79
N PRO A 61 -18.21 4.74 17.89
CA PRO A 61 -17.31 3.79 17.22
C PRO A 61 -16.06 3.42 18.05
N LEU A 62 -15.91 3.95 19.26
CA LEU A 62 -14.72 3.81 20.10
C LEU A 62 -14.91 2.76 21.19
N VAL A 63 -13.89 1.97 21.42
CA VAL A 63 -13.76 0.99 22.50
C VAL A 63 -12.55 1.37 23.33
N ILE A 64 -12.75 1.51 24.64
CA ILE A 64 -11.71 1.90 25.58
C ILE A 64 -11.27 0.64 26.33
N LEU A 65 -9.98 0.35 26.28
CA LEU A 65 -9.34 -0.75 26.99
C LEU A 65 -8.49 -0.20 28.14
N ASP A 66 -8.50 -0.88 29.27
CA ASP A 66 -7.64 -0.58 30.42
C ASP A 66 -6.65 -1.74 30.67
N GLN A 67 -5.59 -1.47 31.41
CA GLN A 67 -4.53 -2.43 31.76
C GLN A 67 -3.83 -3.07 30.55
N VAL A 68 -3.73 -2.35 29.44
CA VAL A 68 -2.97 -2.79 28.27
C VAL A 68 -1.48 -2.56 28.53
N LYS A 69 -0.65 -3.55 28.19
CA LYS A 69 0.81 -3.46 28.38
C LYS A 69 1.45 -2.94 27.10
N PHE A 70 2.10 -1.79 27.19
CA PHE A 70 2.82 -1.16 26.08
C PHE A 70 2.01 -1.06 24.78
N PRO A 71 0.78 -0.48 24.80
CA PRO A 71 0.01 -0.32 23.57
C PRO A 71 0.76 0.60 22.59
N LYS A 72 0.78 0.24 21.30
CA LYS A 72 1.37 1.08 20.25
C LYS A 72 0.31 1.92 19.57
N TYR A 73 0.71 3.12 19.14
CA TYR A 73 -0.14 3.97 18.30
C TYR A 73 -0.32 3.36 16.91
N ALA A 74 -1.51 3.52 16.32
CA ALA A 74 -1.88 2.99 15.00
C ALA A 74 -1.79 1.46 14.86
N GLU A 75 -1.70 0.73 15.98
CA GLU A 75 -1.66 -0.73 16.02
C GLU A 75 -3.01 -1.34 15.66
N ILE A 76 -2.98 -2.49 15.00
CA ILE A 76 -4.20 -3.26 14.70
C ILE A 76 -4.58 -4.21 15.83
N VAL A 77 -5.86 -4.16 16.19
CA VAL A 77 -6.48 -4.97 17.23
C VAL A 77 -7.59 -5.81 16.60
N HIS A 78 -7.63 -7.09 16.95
CA HIS A 78 -8.71 -7.99 16.59
C HIS A 78 -9.63 -8.18 17.78
N LEU A 79 -10.89 -7.77 17.64
CA LEU A 79 -11.92 -7.95 18.66
C LEU A 79 -12.72 -9.20 18.33
N THR A 80 -12.86 -10.10 19.30
CA THR A 80 -13.77 -11.24 19.22
C THR A 80 -14.94 -10.97 20.16
N LEU A 81 -16.13 -10.83 19.57
CA LEU A 81 -17.37 -10.63 20.29
C LEU A 81 -17.82 -11.93 20.98
N PRO A 82 -18.76 -11.85 21.95
CA PRO A 82 -19.31 -13.04 22.60
C PRO A 82 -20.07 -13.99 21.65
N ASP A 83 -20.54 -13.48 20.51
CA ASP A 83 -21.18 -14.27 19.45
C ASP A 83 -20.17 -15.05 18.58
N GLY A 84 -18.86 -14.83 18.79
CA GLY A 84 -17.78 -15.40 17.99
C GLY A 84 -17.42 -14.58 16.74
N THR A 85 -18.14 -13.50 16.45
CA THR A 85 -17.83 -12.60 15.34
C THR A 85 -16.52 -11.87 15.60
N ARG A 86 -15.64 -11.86 14.60
CA ARG A 86 -14.38 -11.10 14.64
C ARG A 86 -14.54 -9.75 13.95
N ARG A 87 -14.11 -8.70 14.63
CA ARG A 87 -14.03 -7.34 14.13
C ARG A 87 -12.61 -6.82 14.20
N SER A 88 -12.29 -5.87 13.34
CA SER A 88 -10.98 -5.25 13.31
C SER A 88 -11.08 -3.81 13.79
N GLY A 89 -10.06 -3.36 14.49
CA GLY A 89 -9.95 -1.98 14.93
C GLY A 89 -8.52 -1.49 14.93
N GLN A 90 -8.38 -0.18 15.06
CA GLN A 90 -7.10 0.51 15.11
C GLN A 90 -6.99 1.32 16.39
N VAL A 91 -5.84 1.26 17.04
CA VAL A 91 -5.53 2.11 18.20
C VAL A 91 -5.38 3.56 17.73
N LEU A 92 -6.25 4.44 18.22
CA LEU A 92 -6.22 5.88 17.96
C LEU A 92 -5.40 6.64 18.99
N GLU A 93 -5.46 6.23 20.26
CA GLU A 93 -4.79 6.94 21.34
C GLU A 93 -4.32 5.97 22.41
N VAL A 94 -3.16 6.27 22.99
CA VAL A 94 -2.58 5.53 24.11
C VAL A 94 -2.24 6.50 25.23
N SER A 95 -2.70 6.20 26.44
CA SER A 95 -2.42 7.01 27.63
C SER A 95 -2.11 6.09 28.80
N GLY A 96 -0.82 5.96 29.12
CA GLY A 96 -0.33 5.03 30.15
C GLY A 96 -0.73 3.59 29.84
N SER A 97 -1.63 3.02 30.65
CA SER A 97 -2.17 1.67 30.49
C SER A 97 -3.49 1.62 29.72
N LYS A 98 -4.02 2.77 29.29
CA LYS A 98 -5.28 2.88 28.55
C LYS A 98 -5.02 2.98 27.06
N ALA A 99 -5.83 2.29 26.27
CA ALA A 99 -5.81 2.37 24.82
C ALA A 99 -7.24 2.63 24.30
N VAL A 100 -7.36 3.58 23.39
CA VAL A 100 -8.61 3.89 22.68
C VAL A 100 -8.53 3.27 21.31
N VAL A 101 -9.44 2.34 21.01
CA VAL A 101 -9.49 1.60 19.75
C VAL A 101 -10.74 1.99 18.99
N GLN A 102 -10.59 2.36 17.72
CA GLN A 102 -11.71 2.55 16.81
C GLN A 102 -12.02 1.25 16.08
N VAL A 103 -13.27 0.81 16.11
CA VAL A 103 -13.70 -0.41 15.43
C VAL A 103 -14.25 -0.07 14.05
N PHE A 104 -13.80 -0.78 13.00
CA PHE A 104 -14.18 -0.49 11.61
C PHE A 104 -15.62 -0.90 11.29
N GLU A 105 -16.06 -2.06 11.78
CA GLU A 105 -17.41 -2.58 11.53
C GLU A 105 -18.46 -2.03 12.51
N GLY A 106 -18.06 -1.13 13.41
CA GLY A 106 -18.90 -0.56 14.46
C GLY A 106 -18.93 -1.38 15.76
N THR A 107 -19.63 -0.86 16.76
CA THR A 107 -19.58 -1.34 18.16
C THR A 107 -20.83 -2.07 18.63
N SER A 108 -21.79 -2.30 17.73
CA SER A 108 -23.04 -2.99 18.05
C SER A 108 -22.77 -4.41 18.55
N GLY A 109 -23.25 -4.76 19.75
CA GLY A 109 -23.04 -6.10 20.33
C GLY A 109 -21.68 -6.32 21.02
N ILE A 110 -20.87 -5.27 21.18
CA ILE A 110 -19.67 -5.33 22.03
C ILE A 110 -20.11 -5.27 23.50
N ASP A 111 -19.77 -6.32 24.23
CA ASP A 111 -19.97 -6.39 25.69
C ASP A 111 -18.66 -6.08 26.42
N ALA A 112 -18.73 -5.36 27.55
CA ALA A 112 -17.54 -5.01 28.33
C ALA A 112 -16.89 -6.23 29.00
N LYS A 113 -17.67 -7.27 29.31
CA LYS A 113 -17.20 -8.40 30.12
C LYS A 113 -16.73 -9.59 29.28
N ASN A 114 -17.44 -9.89 28.20
CA ASN A 114 -17.20 -11.11 27.41
C ASN A 114 -16.43 -10.87 26.11
N THR A 115 -16.20 -9.62 25.70
CA THR A 115 -15.41 -9.33 24.49
C THR A 115 -13.91 -9.48 24.79
N SER A 116 -13.20 -10.19 23.93
CA SER A 116 -11.74 -10.29 23.99
C SER A 116 -11.09 -9.51 22.86
N CYS A 117 -10.07 -8.72 23.19
CA CYS A 117 -9.30 -7.92 22.24
C CYS A 117 -7.86 -8.45 22.18
N GLU A 118 -7.45 -8.90 21.00
CA GLU A 118 -6.10 -9.39 20.71
C GLU A 118 -5.31 -8.28 20.01
N PHE A 119 -4.15 -7.93 20.57
CA PHE A 119 -3.25 -6.92 20.02
C PHE A 119 -2.22 -7.58 19.11
N THR A 120 -2.10 -7.09 17.88
CA THR A 120 -1.25 -7.69 16.84
C THR A 120 0.24 -7.35 17.04
N GLY A 121 0.54 -6.25 17.72
CA GLY A 121 1.89 -5.73 17.95
C GLY A 121 2.48 -4.94 16.78
N ASP A 122 1.75 -4.83 15.67
CA ASP A 122 2.17 -4.17 14.43
C ASP A 122 1.06 -3.28 13.86
N ILE A 123 1.46 -2.38 12.98
CA ILE A 123 0.58 -1.46 12.26
C ILE A 123 -0.23 -2.20 11.17
N LEU A 124 -1.23 -1.52 10.62
CA LEU A 124 -2.02 -2.08 9.52
C LEU A 124 -1.18 -2.22 8.25
N ARG A 125 -0.82 -3.45 7.92
CA ARG A 125 -0.18 -3.79 6.65
C ARG A 125 -1.17 -4.47 5.72
N THR A 126 -1.22 -4.01 4.48
CA THR A 126 -2.04 -4.62 3.44
C THR A 126 -1.20 -5.61 2.65
N PRO A 127 -1.70 -6.85 2.44
CA PRO A 127 -1.05 -7.78 1.53
C PRO A 127 -1.18 -7.27 0.09
N VAL A 128 -0.05 -7.13 -0.60
CA VAL A 128 -0.01 -6.70 -2.00
C VAL A 128 0.60 -7.80 -2.89
N SER A 129 0.08 -7.90 -4.11
CA SER A 129 0.58 -8.79 -5.16
C SER A 129 0.09 -8.27 -6.51
N GLU A 130 0.82 -8.58 -7.58
CA GLU A 130 0.40 -8.28 -8.96
C GLU A 130 -0.91 -8.99 -9.34
N ASP A 131 -1.21 -10.12 -8.68
CA ASP A 131 -2.45 -10.89 -8.85
C ASP A 131 -3.73 -10.14 -8.39
N MET A 132 -3.59 -8.94 -7.81
CA MET A 132 -4.74 -8.09 -7.46
C MET A 132 -5.39 -7.44 -8.68
N LEU A 133 -4.71 -7.38 -9.83
CA LEU A 133 -5.27 -6.82 -11.06
C LEU A 133 -6.48 -7.62 -11.53
N GLY A 134 -7.57 -6.93 -11.84
CA GLY A 134 -8.84 -7.54 -12.27
C GLY A 134 -9.69 -8.13 -11.14
N ARG A 135 -9.24 -8.05 -9.89
CA ARG A 135 -10.00 -8.51 -8.72
C ARG A 135 -10.83 -7.40 -8.10
N VAL A 136 -11.85 -7.79 -7.35
CA VAL A 136 -12.74 -6.85 -6.65
C VAL A 136 -12.68 -7.08 -5.15
N PHE A 137 -12.36 -6.02 -4.41
CA PHE A 137 -12.22 -6.03 -2.95
C PHE A 137 -13.25 -5.12 -2.30
N ASN A 138 -13.59 -5.41 -1.05
CA ASN A 138 -14.32 -4.48 -0.19
C ASN A 138 -13.37 -3.42 0.40
N GLY A 139 -13.94 -2.41 1.07
CA GLY A 139 -13.17 -1.34 1.73
C GLY A 139 -12.24 -1.79 2.87
N SER A 140 -12.32 -3.06 3.29
CA SER A 140 -11.42 -3.67 4.27
C SER A 140 -10.40 -4.63 3.64
N GLY A 141 -10.27 -4.64 2.31
CA GLY A 141 -9.32 -5.49 1.58
C GLY A 141 -9.71 -6.96 1.45
N LYS A 142 -10.93 -7.36 1.84
CA LYS A 142 -11.43 -8.73 1.65
C LYS A 142 -12.01 -8.89 0.24
N PRO A 143 -11.72 -9.99 -0.46
CA PRO A 143 -12.24 -10.22 -1.80
C PRO A 143 -13.76 -10.40 -1.79
N ILE A 144 -14.46 -9.75 -2.72
CA ILE A 144 -15.91 -9.91 -2.94
C ILE A 144 -16.22 -10.65 -4.25
N ASP A 145 -15.19 -10.95 -5.03
CA ASP A 145 -15.22 -11.70 -6.29
C ASP A 145 -15.44 -13.21 -6.11
N ARG A 146 -15.67 -13.68 -4.86
CA ARG A 146 -15.72 -15.11 -4.46
C ARG A 146 -14.42 -15.88 -4.76
N GLY A 147 -13.33 -15.18 -5.05
CA GLY A 147 -12.00 -15.75 -5.22
C GLY A 147 -11.32 -16.07 -3.88
N PRO A 148 -10.17 -16.75 -3.90
CA PRO A 148 -9.36 -17.00 -2.72
C PRO A 148 -8.78 -15.70 -2.13
N ALA A 149 -8.29 -15.75 -0.90
CA ALA A 149 -7.53 -14.63 -0.35
C ALA A 149 -6.32 -14.30 -1.23
N VAL A 150 -5.90 -13.03 -1.27
CA VAL A 150 -4.71 -12.61 -2.01
C VAL A 150 -3.49 -13.30 -1.41
N LEU A 151 -2.69 -13.96 -2.26
CA LEU A 151 -1.40 -14.47 -1.86
C LEU A 151 -0.42 -13.29 -1.89
N ALA A 152 0.01 -12.85 -0.72
CA ALA A 152 0.85 -11.66 -0.59
C ALA A 152 2.28 -11.97 -1.04
N GLU A 153 2.82 -11.15 -1.94
CA GLU A 153 4.26 -11.13 -2.22
C GLU A 153 4.99 -10.29 -1.16
N ASP A 154 4.35 -9.20 -0.75
CA ASP A 154 4.83 -8.31 0.30
C ASP A 154 3.68 -7.71 1.14
N PHE A 155 4.03 -7.19 2.31
CA PHE A 155 3.13 -6.52 3.24
C PHE A 155 3.53 -5.05 3.38
N LEU A 156 2.80 -4.18 2.70
CA LEU A 156 3.05 -2.73 2.72
C LEU A 156 2.18 -2.02 3.75
N ASP A 157 2.74 -1.02 4.40
CA ASP A 157 2.00 -0.11 5.29
C ASP A 157 1.02 0.75 4.47
N ILE A 158 -0.22 0.86 4.94
CA ILE A 158 -1.26 1.67 4.32
C ILE A 158 -0.96 3.18 4.37
N MET A 159 -0.16 3.64 5.33
CA MET A 159 0.23 5.05 5.41
C MET A 159 1.23 5.43 4.30
N GLY A 160 1.84 4.42 3.67
CA GLY A 160 2.87 4.58 2.66
C GLY A 160 4.15 5.18 3.22
N GLN A 161 5.10 5.43 2.33
CA GLN A 161 6.35 6.12 2.65
C GLN A 161 6.42 7.44 1.90
N PRO A 162 6.80 8.54 2.56
CA PRO A 162 6.96 9.82 1.87
C PRO A 162 8.11 9.74 0.86
N ILE A 163 7.85 10.20 -0.37
CA ILE A 163 8.84 10.22 -1.45
C ILE A 163 9.74 11.45 -1.28
N ASN A 164 11.06 11.25 -1.43
CA ASN A 164 12.04 12.35 -1.40
C ASN A 164 11.78 13.35 -2.55
N PRO A 165 11.58 14.65 -2.26
CA PRO A 165 11.34 15.68 -3.28
C PRO A 165 12.43 15.79 -4.35
N GLN A 166 13.71 15.57 -4.00
CA GLN A 166 14.83 15.67 -4.95
C GLN A 166 14.83 14.53 -5.97
N CYS A 167 14.32 13.36 -5.59
CA CYS A 167 14.24 12.20 -6.47
C CYS A 167 12.99 12.25 -7.37
N ARG A 168 12.14 13.27 -7.25
CA ARG A 168 10.91 13.38 -8.00
C ARG A 168 11.17 13.97 -9.39
N ILE A 169 10.74 13.24 -10.41
CA ILE A 169 10.79 13.68 -11.81
C ILE A 169 9.57 14.56 -12.10
N TYR A 170 9.74 15.62 -12.89
CA TYR A 170 8.65 16.49 -13.30
C TYR A 170 7.75 15.77 -14.33
N PRO A 171 6.42 15.87 -14.20
CA PRO A 171 5.50 15.26 -15.14
C PRO A 171 5.45 16.07 -16.45
N GLU A 172 5.89 15.48 -17.56
CA GLU A 172 5.95 16.14 -18.87
C GLU A 172 4.98 15.53 -19.90
N GLU A 173 4.53 14.29 -19.66
CA GLU A 173 3.71 13.53 -20.61
C GLU A 173 2.22 13.86 -20.46
N MET A 174 1.55 14.24 -21.55
CA MET A 174 0.10 14.49 -21.54
C MET A 174 -0.70 13.17 -21.67
N ILE A 175 -1.72 13.02 -20.81
CA ILE A 175 -2.74 11.98 -20.92
C ILE A 175 -3.90 12.54 -21.75
N GLN A 176 -4.32 11.78 -22.77
CA GLN A 176 -5.53 12.03 -23.53
C GLN A 176 -6.72 11.42 -22.80
N THR A 177 -7.72 12.22 -22.46
CA THR A 177 -8.95 11.74 -21.79
C THR A 177 -10.11 11.51 -22.75
N GLY A 178 -10.05 12.04 -23.97
CA GLY A 178 -11.12 11.94 -24.97
C GLY A 178 -12.23 13.00 -24.80
N ILE A 179 -12.13 13.86 -23.79
CA ILE A 179 -13.08 14.94 -23.54
C ILE A 179 -12.42 16.26 -23.99
N SER A 180 -12.93 16.88 -25.05
CA SER A 180 -12.33 18.09 -25.63
C SER A 180 -12.20 19.25 -24.65
N ALA A 181 -13.15 19.38 -23.71
CA ALA A 181 -13.08 20.40 -22.67
C ALA A 181 -11.91 20.19 -21.69
N ILE A 182 -11.52 18.94 -21.44
CA ILE A 182 -10.37 18.60 -20.60
C ILE A 182 -9.10 18.68 -21.46
N ASP A 183 -9.05 17.94 -22.57
CA ASP A 183 -7.84 17.83 -23.38
C ASP A 183 -7.42 19.16 -24.02
N GLY A 184 -8.37 20.04 -24.37
CA GLY A 184 -8.08 21.32 -25.02
C GLY A 184 -7.81 22.48 -24.07
N MET A 185 -8.54 22.57 -22.96
CA MET A 185 -8.48 23.72 -22.05
C MET A 185 -7.73 23.42 -20.74
N ASN A 186 -7.80 22.18 -20.24
CA ASN A 186 -7.26 21.75 -18.96
C ASN A 186 -6.51 20.42 -19.11
N SER A 187 -5.47 20.42 -19.95
CA SER A 187 -4.70 19.21 -20.24
C SER A 187 -4.07 18.62 -18.97
N ILE A 188 -4.10 17.29 -18.87
CA ILE A 188 -3.64 16.56 -17.69
C ILE A 188 -2.30 15.90 -18.00
N ALA A 189 -1.31 16.12 -17.13
CA ALA A 189 -0.03 15.44 -17.22
C ALA A 189 -0.01 14.14 -16.40
N ARG A 190 0.75 13.13 -16.85
CA ARG A 190 0.95 11.85 -16.16
C ARG A 190 1.62 12.08 -14.81
N GLY A 191 0.99 11.64 -13.73
CA GLY A 191 1.48 11.89 -12.36
C GLY A 191 0.98 13.20 -11.73
N GLN A 192 0.13 13.95 -12.43
CA GLN A 192 -0.60 15.08 -11.86
C GLN A 192 -1.77 14.61 -10.99
N LYS A 193 -2.07 15.38 -9.93
CA LYS A 193 -3.22 15.16 -9.06
C LYS A 193 -4.27 16.23 -9.36
N ILE A 194 -5.37 15.86 -10.01
CA ILE A 194 -6.46 16.79 -10.38
C ILE A 194 -7.82 16.27 -9.87
N PRO A 195 -8.56 17.04 -9.06
CA PRO A 195 -9.90 16.64 -8.60
C PRO A 195 -10.97 16.99 -9.64
N ILE A 196 -12.07 16.22 -9.65
CA ILE A 196 -13.31 16.55 -10.37
C ILE A 196 -14.33 17.07 -9.35
N PHE A 197 -14.72 18.33 -9.47
CA PHE A 197 -15.78 18.91 -8.64
C PHE A 197 -17.15 18.72 -9.31
N SER A 198 -18.12 18.22 -8.54
CA SER A 198 -19.49 17.99 -9.01
C SER A 198 -20.47 18.21 -7.86
N ALA A 199 -21.76 18.30 -8.20
CA ALA A 199 -22.88 18.39 -7.27
C ALA A 199 -23.71 17.08 -7.27
N ALA A 200 -24.54 16.92 -6.24
CA ALA A 200 -25.47 15.81 -6.14
C ALA A 200 -26.48 15.84 -7.31
N GLY A 201 -26.67 14.69 -7.96
CA GLY A 201 -27.56 14.55 -9.12
C GLY A 201 -26.93 14.83 -10.48
N LEU A 202 -25.68 15.32 -10.54
CA LEU A 202 -24.95 15.46 -11.81
C LEU A 202 -24.25 14.15 -12.20
N PRO A 203 -24.05 13.89 -13.51
CA PRO A 203 -23.49 12.63 -14.03
C PRO A 203 -21.95 12.54 -13.89
N HIS A 204 -21.42 12.79 -12.69
CA HIS A 204 -19.97 12.70 -12.44
C HIS A 204 -19.43 11.28 -12.59
N ASN A 205 -20.23 10.27 -12.28
CA ASN A 205 -19.85 8.87 -12.45
C ASN A 205 -19.68 8.49 -13.93
N GLU A 206 -20.55 9.02 -14.81
CA GLU A 206 -20.48 8.75 -16.24
C GLU A 206 -19.23 9.38 -16.86
N ILE A 207 -18.92 10.62 -16.46
CA ILE A 207 -17.70 11.31 -16.88
C ILE A 207 -16.45 10.57 -16.37
N ALA A 208 -16.42 10.17 -15.09
CA ALA A 208 -15.32 9.40 -14.53
C ALA A 208 -15.12 8.07 -15.28
N ALA A 209 -16.21 7.33 -15.54
CA ALA A 209 -16.16 6.10 -16.31
C ALA A 209 -15.72 6.31 -17.75
N GLN A 210 -16.11 7.43 -18.38
CA GLN A 210 -15.64 7.80 -19.70
C GLN A 210 -14.14 8.06 -19.71
N ILE A 211 -13.63 8.85 -18.76
CA ILE A 211 -12.20 9.11 -18.60
C ILE A 211 -11.44 7.80 -18.41
N CYS A 212 -11.89 6.91 -17.51
CA CYS A 212 -11.24 5.61 -17.30
C CYS A 212 -11.19 4.74 -18.56
N ARG A 213 -12.21 4.77 -19.42
CA ARG A 213 -12.24 3.98 -20.67
C ARG A 213 -11.42 4.58 -21.80
N GLN A 214 -11.33 5.91 -21.87
CA GLN A 214 -10.71 6.64 -22.97
C GLN A 214 -9.30 7.13 -22.65
N ALA A 215 -8.88 7.06 -21.38
CA ALA A 215 -7.56 7.44 -20.94
C ALA A 215 -6.49 6.68 -21.71
N GLY A 216 -5.63 7.42 -22.41
CA GLY A 216 -4.51 6.89 -23.17
C GLY A 216 -3.38 7.90 -23.29
N LEU A 217 -2.19 7.43 -23.67
CA LEU A 217 -1.02 8.29 -23.84
C LEU A 217 -1.01 8.93 -25.24
N VAL A 218 -0.81 10.25 -25.33
CA VAL A 218 -0.82 10.99 -26.61
C VAL A 218 0.40 10.66 -27.49
N LYS A 219 1.55 10.33 -26.89
CA LYS A 219 2.82 10.09 -27.61
C LYS A 219 3.57 8.87 -27.06
N LYS A 220 3.96 7.95 -27.96
CA LYS A 220 4.99 6.93 -27.73
C LYS A 220 6.37 7.57 -27.96
N SER A 221 6.85 8.40 -27.04
CA SER A 221 8.17 9.03 -27.16
C SER A 221 9.31 8.03 -26.96
N LYS A 222 10.40 8.23 -27.70
CA LYS A 222 11.59 7.35 -27.78
C LYS A 222 12.46 7.32 -26.50
N ASP A 223 12.15 8.15 -25.51
CA ASP A 223 12.88 8.29 -24.26
C ASP A 223 12.22 7.53 -23.08
N VAL A 224 11.09 6.88 -23.33
CA VAL A 224 10.34 6.11 -22.34
C VAL A 224 10.70 4.64 -22.54
N MET A 225 11.35 4.02 -21.54
CA MET A 225 11.65 2.59 -21.57
C MET A 225 10.40 1.71 -21.42
N ASP A 226 9.24 2.31 -21.15
CA ASP A 226 7.92 1.66 -21.09
C ASP A 226 7.24 1.70 -22.47
N TYR A 227 7.74 0.91 -23.41
CA TYR A 227 7.24 0.85 -24.79
C TYR A 227 5.92 0.06 -24.98
N SER A 228 5.28 -0.42 -23.90
CA SER A 228 4.02 -1.17 -23.99
C SER A 228 2.81 -0.31 -23.59
N GLU A 229 1.75 -0.37 -24.39
CA GLU A 229 0.41 0.07 -23.98
C GLU A 229 -0.15 -0.78 -22.81
N ASP A 230 0.56 -1.85 -22.44
CA ASP A 230 0.15 -2.89 -21.49
C ASP A 230 0.36 -2.51 -20.01
N ASN A 231 1.09 -1.43 -19.71
CA ASN A 231 1.38 -1.01 -18.33
C ASN A 231 0.48 0.13 -17.82
N PHE A 232 -0.71 0.29 -18.38
CA PHE A 232 -1.71 1.23 -17.85
C PHE A 232 -2.71 0.50 -16.95
N ALA A 233 -2.53 0.62 -15.64
CA ALA A 233 -3.44 0.03 -14.64
C ALA A 233 -4.35 1.09 -14.03
N ILE A 234 -5.63 0.75 -13.88
CA ILE A 234 -6.62 1.60 -13.20
C ILE A 234 -6.94 0.97 -11.85
N VAL A 235 -6.68 1.71 -10.77
CA VAL A 235 -7.12 1.36 -9.42
C VAL A 235 -8.35 2.20 -9.09
N PHE A 236 -9.50 1.54 -8.96
CA PHE A 236 -10.75 2.21 -8.61
C PHE A 236 -11.07 2.02 -7.13
N ALA A 237 -11.27 3.13 -6.42
CA ALA A 237 -11.71 3.14 -5.02
C ALA A 237 -13.02 3.90 -4.89
N ALA A 238 -14.04 3.24 -4.35
CA ALA A 238 -15.36 3.82 -4.11
C ALA A 238 -15.70 3.79 -2.63
N MET A 239 -16.09 4.94 -2.08
CA MET A 239 -16.46 5.10 -0.67
C MET A 239 -17.88 5.66 -0.58
N GLY A 240 -18.75 5.01 0.21
CA GLY A 240 -20.12 5.49 0.45
C GLY A 240 -21.01 5.55 -0.80
N VAL A 241 -20.67 4.80 -1.85
CA VAL A 241 -21.48 4.74 -3.08
C VAL A 241 -22.77 3.97 -2.85
N ARG A 242 -23.86 4.42 -3.47
CA ARG A 242 -25.09 3.64 -3.57
C ARG A 242 -24.89 2.62 -4.68
N THR A 243 -24.92 1.34 -4.32
CA THR A 243 -25.10 0.21 -5.24
C THR A 243 -26.50 0.20 -5.81
#